data_AF-A0A670KE55-F1
#
_entry.id   AF-A0A670KE55-F1
#
_cell.length_a   1.000
_cell.length_b   1.000
_cell.length_c   1.000
_cell.angle_alpha   90.00
_cell.angle_beta   90.00
_cell.angle_gamma   90.00
#
_symmetry.space_group_name_H-M   'P 1'
#
loop_
_entity.id
_entity.type
_entity.pdbx_description
1 polymer ?
#
loop_
_entity_poly.entity_id
_entity_poly.type
_entity_poly.pdbx_seq_one_letter_code
_entity_poly.pdbx_strand_id
1 'polypeptide(L)'
;MAAEQEALKGGSAVSGRNRGGVQRVEGKLRASVEKGDYYEAHQMYRTLFFRYMSQGKHVEARELMYSGALLFFSHNQQNSAADLSMLVLETLEKSDAKVTDELLENLAKVFSLMDPNSPERVAFVSRALKWSSGGSGKLGHPKLHQLLAITLWKEQNYCESRYHFLHSTDGEGCANMLVEYSSSRGYRSEVDMFVAQAVLQFLCLKNKSSALVVFTTYTQKHPSIERGPPFVQPLLNFIWFLLLAVDGGKLTVFTVLCEQYQPSLKRDPMYNEYLDRIGQLFFGVPPKQTSSYGGLLGNLLNSLMVAGEEDDTEDGQEDSSPIELD
;
A
#
# COMPACT_ATOMS: atom_id res chain seq x y z
N MET A 1 -18.65 -8.26 64.38
CA MET A 1 -18.67 -8.12 62.91
C MET A 1 -18.42 -6.66 62.53
N ALA A 2 -17.22 -6.14 62.79
CA ALA A 2 -16.87 -4.73 62.58
C ALA A 2 -15.42 -4.60 62.08
N ALA A 3 -15.02 -5.44 61.14
CA ALA A 3 -13.64 -5.47 60.62
C ALA A 3 -13.54 -5.77 59.12
N GLU A 4 -14.61 -5.53 58.34
CA GLU A 4 -14.65 -5.94 56.93
C GLU A 4 -15.25 -4.87 56.00
N GLN A 5 -14.97 -3.59 56.27
CA GLN A 5 -15.38 -2.48 55.38
C GLN A 5 -14.29 -1.45 55.06
N GLU A 6 -13.03 -1.62 55.47
CA GLU A 6 -11.97 -0.63 55.19
C GLU A 6 -11.01 -0.96 54.03
N ALA A 7 -11.12 -2.12 53.38
CA ALA A 7 -10.13 -2.54 52.37
C ALA A 7 -10.37 -2.03 50.92
N LEU A 8 -11.45 -1.28 50.64
CA LEU A 8 -11.87 -0.96 49.26
C LEU A 8 -11.65 0.49 48.80
N LYS A 9 -10.91 1.33 49.55
CA LYS A 9 -10.68 2.75 49.19
C LYS A 9 -9.30 3.12 48.63
N GLY A 10 -8.38 2.16 48.47
CA GLY A 10 -6.98 2.45 48.12
C GLY A 10 -6.61 2.55 46.62
N GLY A 11 -7.45 2.08 45.69
CA GLY A 11 -7.00 1.79 44.32
C GLY A 11 -7.24 2.86 43.23
N SER A 12 -8.07 3.88 43.47
CA SER A 12 -8.62 4.70 42.36
C SER A 12 -8.02 6.11 42.20
N ALA A 13 -7.10 6.54 43.07
CA ALA A 13 -6.64 7.94 43.07
C ALA A 13 -5.42 8.23 42.17
N VAL A 14 -4.66 7.21 41.75
CA VAL A 14 -3.40 7.40 41.00
C VAL A 14 -3.64 7.54 39.49
N SER A 15 -4.68 6.91 38.95
CA SER A 15 -5.01 6.96 37.51
C SER A 15 -5.60 8.32 37.08
N GLY A 16 -6.39 8.97 37.93
CA GLY A 16 -7.01 10.27 37.63
C GLY A 16 -6.03 11.46 37.65
N ARG A 17 -4.98 11.40 38.47
CA ARG A 17 -4.00 12.50 38.64
C ARG A 17 -3.04 12.65 37.47
N ASN A 18 -2.66 11.54 36.83
CA ASN A 18 -1.74 11.57 35.67
C ASN A 18 -2.40 12.06 34.38
N ARG A 19 -3.70 11.79 34.17
CA ARG A 19 -4.44 12.27 33.00
C ARG A 19 -4.49 13.80 32.92
N GLY A 20 -4.66 14.49 34.06
CA GLY A 20 -4.69 15.95 34.10
C GLY A 20 -3.35 16.62 33.76
N GLY A 21 -2.22 15.96 34.04
CA GLY A 21 -0.89 16.47 33.68
C GLY A 21 -0.62 16.41 32.18
N VAL A 22 -0.98 15.29 31.53
CA VAL A 22 -0.80 15.09 30.09
C VAL A 22 -1.69 16.06 29.29
N GLN A 23 -2.97 16.18 29.65
CA GLN A 23 -3.90 17.14 29.01
C GLN A 23 -3.42 18.59 29.13
N ARG A 24 -2.83 18.96 30.28
CA ARG A 24 -2.29 20.32 30.48
C ARG A 24 -1.06 20.58 29.61
N VAL A 25 -0.24 19.57 29.35
CA VAL A 25 0.93 19.69 28.47
C VAL A 25 0.48 19.80 27.00
N GLU A 26 -0.47 18.97 26.58
CA GLU A 26 -1.04 19.02 25.23
C GLU A 26 -1.69 20.39 24.95
N GLY A 27 -2.46 20.93 25.89
CA GLY A 27 -3.05 22.27 25.77
C GLY A 27 -2.01 23.39 25.62
N LYS A 28 -0.85 23.27 26.28
CA LYS A 28 0.26 24.24 26.12
C LYS A 28 0.95 24.13 24.76
N LEU A 29 1.19 22.90 24.28
CA LEU A 29 1.78 22.68 22.96
C LEU A 29 0.87 23.22 21.87
N ARG A 30 -0.43 22.95 21.99
CA ARG A 30 -1.43 23.47 21.07
C ARG A 30 -1.44 25.00 21.02
N ALA A 31 -1.45 25.65 22.18
CA ALA A 31 -1.37 27.12 22.25
C ALA A 31 -0.08 27.68 21.61
N SER A 32 1.05 26.95 21.75
CA SER A 32 2.32 27.33 21.12
C SER A 32 2.23 27.28 19.58
N VAL A 33 1.64 26.22 19.04
CA VAL A 33 1.42 26.08 17.59
C VAL A 33 0.44 27.15 17.08
N GLU A 34 -0.65 27.41 17.80
CA GLU A 34 -1.63 28.44 17.45
C GLU A 34 -1.03 29.85 17.46
N LYS A 35 -0.02 30.10 18.30
CA LYS A 35 0.74 31.35 18.35
C LYS A 35 1.77 31.49 17.22
N GLY A 36 2.04 30.43 16.46
CA GLY A 36 3.04 30.39 15.40
C GLY A 36 4.45 30.07 15.87
N ASP A 37 4.63 29.69 17.14
CA ASP A 37 5.92 29.27 17.70
C ASP A 37 6.19 27.78 17.32
N TYR A 38 6.24 27.50 16.01
CA TYR A 38 6.21 26.14 15.46
C TYR A 38 7.46 25.32 15.79
N TYR A 39 8.64 25.95 15.71
CA TYR A 39 9.91 25.28 15.98
C TYR A 39 10.00 24.84 17.44
N GLU A 40 9.70 25.76 18.36
CA GLU A 40 9.68 25.52 19.79
C GLU A 40 8.67 24.45 20.16
N ALA A 41 7.46 24.52 19.60
CA ALA A 41 6.43 23.50 19.80
C ALA A 41 6.93 22.13 19.33
N HIS A 42 7.53 22.04 18.14
CA HIS A 42 8.04 20.79 17.56
C HIS A 42 9.14 20.16 18.44
N GLN A 43 10.10 20.96 18.90
CA GLN A 43 11.14 20.48 19.82
C GLN A 43 10.56 19.99 21.15
N MET A 44 9.50 20.63 21.64
CA MET A 44 8.80 20.18 22.84
C MET A 44 8.05 18.87 22.63
N TYR A 45 7.39 18.66 21.48
CA TYR A 45 6.82 17.36 21.14
C TYR A 45 7.89 16.26 21.16
N ARG A 46 9.04 16.47 20.48
CA ARG A 46 10.15 15.51 20.45
C ARG A 46 10.71 15.21 21.85
N THR A 47 10.89 16.24 22.67
CA THR A 47 11.38 16.09 24.06
C THR A 47 10.43 15.21 24.88
N LEU A 48 9.13 15.45 24.76
CA LEU A 48 8.11 14.68 25.47
C LEU A 48 8.00 13.24 24.96
N PHE A 49 8.14 13.03 23.66
CA PHE A 49 8.20 11.71 23.05
C PHE A 49 9.30 10.85 23.68
N PHE A 50 10.57 11.32 23.66
CA PHE A 50 11.67 10.55 24.23
C PHE A 50 11.51 10.30 25.73
N ARG A 51 10.92 11.27 26.46
CA ARG A 51 10.59 11.12 27.88
C ARG A 51 9.51 10.07 28.13
N TYR A 52 8.47 9.99 27.30
CA TYR A 52 7.44 8.97 27.44
C TYR A 52 7.94 7.59 27.01
N MET A 53 8.75 7.53 25.95
CA MET A 53 9.40 6.30 25.51
C MET A 53 10.33 5.71 26.57
N SER A 54 11.13 6.53 27.24
CA SER A 54 11.99 6.06 28.35
C SER A 54 11.22 5.59 29.58
N GLN A 55 9.96 6.02 29.73
CA GLN A 55 9.05 5.59 30.80
C GLN A 55 8.20 4.36 30.40
N GLY A 56 8.37 3.81 29.20
CA GLY A 56 7.53 2.72 28.67
C GLY A 56 6.09 3.15 28.35
N LYS A 57 5.80 4.45 28.30
CA LYS A 57 4.47 5.03 28.01
C LYS A 57 4.24 5.13 26.50
N HIS A 58 4.26 3.99 25.82
CA HIS A 58 4.22 3.94 24.37
C HIS A 58 2.90 4.45 23.78
N VAL A 59 1.77 4.15 24.45
CA VAL A 59 0.44 4.59 24.00
C VAL A 59 0.33 6.11 24.09
N GLU A 60 0.72 6.70 25.21
CA GLU A 60 0.67 8.15 25.42
C GLU A 60 1.66 8.89 24.50
N ALA A 61 2.82 8.31 24.23
CA ALA A 61 3.76 8.84 23.24
C ALA A 61 3.14 8.85 21.83
N ARG A 62 2.55 7.72 21.42
CA ARG A 62 1.91 7.59 20.10
C ARG A 62 0.75 8.57 19.93
N GLU A 63 -0.15 8.65 20.92
CA GLU A 63 -1.30 9.56 20.89
C GLU A 63 -0.84 11.03 20.80
N LEU A 64 0.17 11.42 21.58
CA LEU A 64 0.71 12.78 21.56
C LEU A 64 1.37 13.13 20.21
N MET A 65 2.13 12.19 19.62
CA MET A 65 2.76 12.42 18.31
C MET A 65 1.72 12.49 17.20
N TYR A 66 0.70 11.63 17.25
CA TYR A 66 -0.39 11.64 16.27
C TYR A 66 -1.20 12.93 16.34
N SER A 67 -1.64 13.36 17.53
CA SER A 67 -2.39 14.63 17.68
C SER A 67 -1.53 15.84 17.29
N GLY A 68 -0.24 15.82 17.64
CA GLY A 68 0.73 16.83 17.21
C GLY A 68 0.92 16.90 15.70
N ALA A 69 1.07 15.75 15.02
CA ALA A 69 1.21 15.69 13.57
C ALA A 69 -0.01 16.29 12.86
N LEU A 70 -1.23 15.89 13.28
CA LEU A 70 -2.47 16.45 12.73
C LEU A 70 -2.56 17.97 12.92
N LEU A 71 -2.12 18.48 14.06
CA LEU A 71 -2.09 19.92 14.33
C LEU A 71 -1.07 20.65 13.45
N PHE A 72 0.13 20.10 13.25
CA PHE A 72 1.10 20.70 12.34
C PHE A 72 0.63 20.68 10.88
N PHE A 73 -0.03 19.61 10.44
CA PHE A 73 -0.69 19.57 9.12
C PHE A 73 -1.74 20.68 8.97
N SER A 74 -2.57 20.92 9.98
CA SER A 74 -3.59 21.99 9.91
C SER A 74 -3.00 23.41 9.85
N HIS A 75 -1.73 23.58 10.21
CA HIS A 75 -0.98 24.83 10.12
C HIS A 75 0.02 24.84 8.94
N ASN A 76 -0.11 23.90 8.00
CA ASN A 76 0.76 23.74 6.83
C ASN A 76 2.26 23.57 7.16
N GLN A 77 2.58 23.06 8.35
CA GLN A 77 3.95 22.75 8.77
C GLN A 77 4.30 21.30 8.42
N GLN A 78 4.46 21.03 7.12
CA GLN A 78 4.65 19.68 6.56
C GLN A 78 5.84 18.92 7.18
N ASN A 79 7.01 19.55 7.27
CA ASN A 79 8.22 18.89 7.78
C ASN A 79 8.09 18.45 9.24
N SER A 80 7.56 19.33 10.10
CA SER A 80 7.32 19.00 11.51
C SER A 80 6.27 17.90 11.65
N ALA A 81 5.19 17.97 10.86
CA ALA A 81 4.15 16.95 10.86
C ALA A 81 4.67 15.57 10.40
N ALA A 82 5.51 15.55 9.36
CA ALA A 82 6.13 14.32 8.85
C ALA A 82 7.11 13.71 9.86
N ASP A 83 7.94 14.52 10.53
CA ASP A 83 8.82 14.03 11.60
C ASP A 83 8.01 13.40 12.74
N LEU A 84 6.96 14.07 13.23
CA LEU A 84 6.10 13.51 14.27
C LEU A 84 5.38 12.23 13.81
N SER A 85 5.01 12.15 12.53
CA SER A 85 4.42 10.95 11.92
C SER A 85 5.38 9.77 11.91
N MET A 86 6.68 10.02 11.69
CA MET A 86 7.71 8.98 11.80
C MET A 86 7.90 8.52 13.25
N LEU A 87 7.72 9.41 14.25
CA LEU A 87 7.73 9.03 15.67
C LEU A 87 6.51 8.19 16.07
N VAL A 88 5.35 8.37 15.42
CA VAL A 88 4.19 7.45 15.54
C VAL A 88 4.58 6.04 15.10
N LEU A 89 5.27 5.89 13.96
CA LEU A 89 5.73 4.57 13.51
C LEU A 89 6.78 3.98 14.44
N GLU A 90 7.73 4.79 14.92
CA GLU A 90 8.75 4.34 15.88
C GLU A 90 8.14 3.81 17.19
N THR A 91 7.07 4.44 17.68
CA THR A 91 6.34 3.96 18.87
C THR A 91 5.69 2.61 18.60
N LEU A 92 5.06 2.44 17.43
CA LEU A 92 4.40 1.18 17.05
C LEU A 92 5.40 0.03 16.93
N GLU A 93 6.58 0.27 16.36
CA GLU A 93 7.66 -0.71 16.24
C GLU A 93 8.23 -1.13 17.61
N LYS A 94 8.50 -0.16 18.49
CA LYS A 94 9.13 -0.42 19.79
C LYS A 94 8.19 -1.02 20.84
N SER A 95 6.88 -0.89 20.66
CA SER A 95 5.87 -1.38 21.61
C SER A 95 5.29 -2.75 21.26
N ASP A 96 5.80 -3.39 20.20
CA ASP A 96 5.23 -4.62 19.60
C ASP A 96 3.71 -4.50 19.38
N ALA A 97 3.28 -3.31 18.92
CA ALA A 97 1.87 -2.99 18.74
C ALA A 97 1.26 -3.87 17.65
N LYS A 98 0.16 -4.55 17.98
CA LYS A 98 -0.61 -5.33 17.00
C LYS A 98 -1.26 -4.40 15.98
N VAL A 99 -1.26 -4.83 14.73
CA VAL A 99 -2.00 -4.16 13.66
C VAL A 99 -3.50 -4.23 13.97
N THR A 100 -4.16 -3.07 13.96
CA THR A 100 -5.60 -2.91 14.16
C THR A 100 -6.14 -1.93 13.13
N ASP A 101 -7.43 -2.04 12.79
CA ASP A 101 -8.05 -1.15 11.79
C ASP A 101 -7.90 0.33 12.14
N GLU A 102 -8.07 0.69 13.42
CA GLU A 102 -7.89 2.06 13.91
C GLU A 102 -6.48 2.60 13.62
N LEU A 103 -5.44 1.80 13.86
CA LEU A 103 -4.07 2.20 13.57
C LEU A 103 -3.82 2.38 12.08
N LEU A 104 -4.37 1.48 11.25
CA LEU A 104 -4.25 1.58 9.80
C LEU A 104 -4.95 2.83 9.25
N GLU A 105 -6.14 3.14 9.78
CA GLU A 105 -6.88 4.36 9.44
C GLU A 105 -6.14 5.62 9.86
N ASN A 106 -5.53 5.63 11.05
CA ASN A 106 -4.71 6.75 11.52
C ASN A 106 -3.48 6.98 10.62
N LEU A 107 -2.77 5.92 10.23
CA LEU A 107 -1.61 6.02 9.33
C LEU A 107 -2.03 6.49 7.94
N ALA A 108 -3.13 5.97 7.40
CA ALA A 108 -3.67 6.43 6.12
C ALA A 108 -4.14 7.88 6.18
N LYS A 109 -4.70 8.32 7.31
CA LYS A 109 -5.10 9.71 7.53
C LYS A 109 -3.90 10.64 7.47
N VAL A 110 -2.80 10.29 8.15
CA VAL A 110 -1.53 11.01 8.09
C VAL A 110 -1.00 11.07 6.66
N PHE A 111 -0.96 9.94 5.95
CA PHE A 111 -0.54 9.90 4.55
C PHE A 111 -1.35 10.86 3.66
N SER A 112 -2.68 10.92 3.85
CA SER A 112 -3.55 11.81 3.07
C SER A 112 -3.35 13.31 3.32
N LEU A 113 -2.61 13.68 4.37
CA LEU A 113 -2.30 15.07 4.72
C LEU A 113 -0.88 15.49 4.31
N MET A 114 -0.03 14.53 3.97
CA MET A 114 1.33 14.78 3.49
C MET A 114 1.33 15.30 2.06
N ASP A 115 2.26 16.19 1.74
CA ASP A 115 2.49 16.66 0.37
C ASP A 115 2.77 15.46 -0.57
N PRO A 116 1.99 15.27 -1.65
CA PRO A 116 2.20 14.19 -2.63
C PRO A 116 3.60 14.11 -3.23
N ASN A 117 4.32 15.24 -3.30
CA ASN A 117 5.64 15.32 -3.93
C ASN A 117 6.79 15.25 -2.91
N SER A 118 6.49 15.04 -1.63
CA SER A 118 7.52 15.02 -0.58
C SER A 118 8.21 13.65 -0.47
N PRO A 119 9.56 13.61 -0.36
CA PRO A 119 10.29 12.36 -0.11
C PRO A 119 9.91 11.75 1.24
N GLU A 120 9.50 12.56 2.22
CA GLU A 120 9.02 12.09 3.51
C GLU A 120 7.76 11.22 3.38
N ARG A 121 6.89 11.51 2.41
CA ARG A 121 5.68 10.71 2.17
C ARG A 121 6.02 9.31 1.67
N VAL A 122 7.01 9.18 0.79
CA VAL A 122 7.52 7.88 0.31
C VAL A 122 8.13 7.09 1.46
N ALA A 123 9.03 7.72 2.23
CA ALA A 123 9.67 7.10 3.39
C ALA A 123 8.64 6.65 4.45
N PHE A 124 7.60 7.45 4.69
CA PHE A 124 6.52 7.12 5.61
C PHE A 124 5.73 5.89 5.13
N VAL A 125 5.34 5.83 3.85
CA VAL A 125 4.60 4.68 3.30
C VAL A 125 5.43 3.40 3.40
N SER A 126 6.70 3.44 3.00
CA SER A 126 7.60 2.28 3.05
C SER A 126 7.70 1.73 4.48
N ARG A 127 7.94 2.62 5.47
CA ARG A 127 8.02 2.24 6.89
C ARG A 127 6.68 1.75 7.45
N ALA A 128 5.57 2.40 7.10
CA ALA A 128 4.23 2.01 7.54
C ALA A 128 3.81 0.64 7.00
N LEU A 129 4.07 0.35 5.73
CA LEU A 129 3.82 -0.95 5.13
C LEU A 129 4.66 -2.04 5.80
N LYS A 130 5.96 -1.78 5.98
CA LYS A 130 6.86 -2.71 6.68
C LYS A 130 6.36 -3.03 8.08
N TRP A 131 5.97 -2.03 8.88
CA TRP A 131 5.38 -2.26 10.19
C TRP A 131 4.08 -3.08 10.10
N SER A 132 3.18 -2.71 9.18
CA SER A 132 1.88 -3.37 9.03
C SER A 132 1.97 -4.84 8.59
N SER A 133 3.11 -5.27 8.03
CA SER A 133 3.35 -6.66 7.66
C SER A 133 3.46 -7.60 8.88
N GLY A 134 3.69 -7.07 10.08
CA GLY A 134 3.85 -7.86 11.31
C GLY A 134 4.96 -8.91 11.25
N GLY A 135 5.98 -8.70 10.40
CA GLY A 135 7.08 -9.65 10.21
C GLY A 135 6.73 -10.90 9.40
N SER A 136 5.55 -10.96 8.77
CA SER A 136 5.06 -12.14 8.04
C SER A 136 5.69 -12.36 6.66
N GLY A 137 6.70 -11.58 6.28
CA GLY A 137 7.29 -11.60 4.94
C GLY A 137 6.35 -11.12 3.82
N LYS A 138 5.17 -10.59 4.19
CA LYS A 138 4.20 -9.99 3.26
C LYS A 138 4.56 -8.53 3.01
N LEU A 139 4.15 -8.00 1.86
CA LEU A 139 4.45 -6.63 1.40
C LEU A 139 3.66 -5.51 2.12
N GLY A 140 3.10 -5.81 3.29
CA GLY A 140 2.23 -4.92 4.05
C GLY A 140 0.82 -5.50 4.26
N HIS A 141 0.04 -4.82 5.09
CA HIS A 141 -1.33 -5.23 5.39
C HIS A 141 -2.28 -4.82 4.25
N PRO A 142 -3.13 -5.73 3.71
CA PRO A 142 -4.00 -5.42 2.57
C PRO A 142 -4.95 -4.24 2.80
N LYS A 143 -5.42 -4.05 4.05
CA LYS A 143 -6.26 -2.91 4.42
C LYS A 143 -5.52 -1.57 4.33
N LEU A 144 -4.24 -1.53 4.69
CA LEU A 144 -3.44 -0.31 4.56
C LEU A 144 -3.25 0.02 3.08
N HIS A 145 -2.88 -0.98 2.26
CA HIS A 145 -2.85 -0.83 0.80
C HIS A 145 -4.16 -0.30 0.24
N GLN A 146 -5.33 -0.82 0.66
CA GLN A 146 -6.63 -0.30 0.23
C GLN A 146 -6.79 1.20 0.52
N LEU A 147 -6.46 1.63 1.75
CA LEU A 147 -6.63 3.02 2.18
C LEU A 147 -5.69 3.98 1.42
N LEU A 148 -4.44 3.55 1.20
CA LEU A 148 -3.47 4.28 0.38
C LEU A 148 -3.96 4.39 -1.07
N ALA A 149 -4.42 3.29 -1.65
CA ALA A 149 -4.92 3.24 -3.03
C ALA A 149 -6.09 4.19 -3.27
N ILE A 150 -7.05 4.24 -2.35
CA ILE A 150 -8.20 5.15 -2.43
C ILE A 150 -7.75 6.62 -2.33
N THR A 151 -6.75 6.91 -1.51
CA THR A 151 -6.21 8.27 -1.37
C THR A 151 -5.50 8.71 -2.66
N LEU A 152 -4.62 7.86 -3.19
CA LEU A 152 -3.91 8.10 -4.44
C LEU A 152 -4.85 8.21 -5.64
N TRP A 153 -5.95 7.44 -5.66
CA TRP A 153 -6.99 7.57 -6.68
C TRP A 153 -7.64 8.95 -6.64
N LYS A 154 -8.01 9.46 -5.45
CA LYS A 154 -8.56 10.82 -5.31
C LYS A 154 -7.58 11.91 -5.75
N GLU A 155 -6.28 11.66 -5.60
CA GLU A 155 -5.19 12.52 -6.06
C GLU A 155 -4.88 12.35 -7.56
N GLN A 156 -5.62 11.48 -8.27
CA GLN A 156 -5.38 11.11 -9.67
C GLN A 156 -3.99 10.52 -9.96
N ASN A 157 -3.30 10.02 -8.92
CA ASN A 157 -2.10 9.22 -9.06
C ASN A 157 -2.48 7.76 -9.32
N TYR A 158 -2.94 7.50 -10.54
CA TYR A 158 -3.48 6.19 -10.94
C TYR A 158 -2.43 5.07 -10.92
N CYS A 159 -1.16 5.38 -11.23
CA CYS A 159 -0.09 4.39 -11.27
C CYS A 159 0.14 3.79 -9.88
N GLU A 160 0.40 4.64 -8.88
CA GLU A 160 0.58 4.22 -7.50
C GLU A 160 -0.71 3.65 -6.90
N SER A 161 -1.86 4.25 -7.22
CA SER A 161 -3.16 3.73 -6.78
C SER A 161 -3.37 2.29 -7.25
N ARG A 162 -3.06 1.99 -8.51
CA ARG A 162 -3.16 0.64 -9.10
C ARG A 162 -2.23 -0.34 -8.39
N TYR A 163 -0.99 0.05 -8.10
CA TYR A 163 -0.06 -0.77 -7.32
C TYR A 163 -0.67 -1.14 -5.95
N HIS A 164 -1.11 -0.14 -5.18
CA HIS A 164 -1.69 -0.43 -3.87
C HIS A 164 -3.01 -1.21 -3.96
N PHE A 165 -3.88 -0.97 -4.94
CA PHE A 165 -5.08 -1.78 -5.13
C PHE A 165 -4.75 -3.25 -5.41
N LEU A 166 -3.70 -3.53 -6.18
CA LEU A 166 -3.25 -4.88 -6.49
C LEU A 166 -2.84 -5.68 -5.23
N HIS A 167 -2.26 -4.99 -4.24
CA HIS A 167 -1.88 -5.57 -2.94
C HIS A 167 -2.99 -5.51 -1.88
N SER A 168 -4.14 -4.93 -2.23
CA SER A 168 -5.33 -4.92 -1.39
C SER A 168 -6.21 -6.16 -1.62
N THR A 169 -7.31 -6.24 -0.86
CA THR A 169 -8.40 -7.20 -1.13
C THR A 169 -9.59 -6.55 -1.85
N ASP A 170 -9.45 -5.30 -2.30
CA ASP A 170 -10.54 -4.48 -2.85
C ASP A 170 -10.58 -4.52 -4.39
N GLY A 171 -11.12 -5.62 -4.93
CA GLY A 171 -11.30 -5.77 -6.37
C GLY A 171 -12.31 -4.78 -6.97
N GLU A 172 -13.31 -4.36 -6.20
CA GLU A 172 -14.34 -3.44 -6.69
C GLU A 172 -13.78 -2.01 -6.80
N GLY A 173 -13.11 -1.52 -5.77
CA GLY A 173 -12.40 -0.23 -5.78
C GLY A 173 -11.38 -0.17 -6.90
N CYS A 174 -10.59 -1.25 -7.08
CA CYS A 174 -9.64 -1.37 -8.19
C CYS A 174 -10.34 -1.24 -9.56
N ALA A 175 -11.45 -1.93 -9.77
CA ALA A 175 -12.19 -1.85 -11.04
C ALA A 175 -12.73 -0.45 -11.30
N ASN A 176 -13.33 0.20 -10.30
CA ASN A 176 -13.87 1.55 -10.46
C ASN A 176 -12.75 2.55 -10.81
N MET A 177 -11.61 2.46 -10.11
CA MET A 177 -10.43 3.26 -10.43
C MET A 177 -9.93 2.99 -11.85
N LEU A 178 -9.84 1.71 -12.26
CA LEU A 178 -9.39 1.36 -13.61
C LEU A 178 -10.35 1.87 -14.69
N VAL A 179 -11.67 1.91 -14.45
CA VAL A 179 -12.65 2.47 -15.40
C VAL A 179 -12.40 3.96 -15.60
N GLU A 180 -12.19 4.70 -14.52
CA GLU A 180 -11.84 6.12 -14.58
C GLU A 180 -10.49 6.32 -15.28
N TYR A 181 -9.49 5.49 -14.93
CA TYR A 181 -8.14 5.59 -15.48
C TYR A 181 -8.11 5.31 -16.99
N SER A 182 -8.73 4.22 -17.44
CA SER A 182 -8.79 3.86 -18.86
C SER A 182 -9.57 4.90 -19.68
N SER A 183 -10.64 5.45 -19.11
CA SER A 183 -11.44 6.48 -19.78
C SER A 183 -10.73 7.83 -19.87
N SER A 184 -9.93 8.17 -18.86
CA SER A 184 -9.29 9.49 -18.75
C SER A 184 -7.91 9.56 -19.39
N ARG A 185 -7.15 8.46 -19.37
CA ARG A 185 -5.73 8.43 -19.77
C ARG A 185 -5.39 7.31 -20.76
N GLY A 186 -6.26 6.33 -20.95
CA GLY A 186 -6.02 5.18 -21.84
C GLY A 186 -6.46 5.41 -23.28
N TYR A 187 -5.89 4.63 -24.21
CA TYR A 187 -6.39 4.60 -25.59
C TYR A 187 -7.65 3.73 -25.70
N ARG A 188 -8.53 4.05 -26.65
CA ARG A 188 -9.76 3.26 -26.90
C ARG A 188 -9.46 1.80 -27.25
N SER A 189 -8.31 1.54 -27.87
CA SER A 189 -7.83 0.20 -28.22
C SER A 189 -7.29 -0.60 -27.04
N GLU A 190 -7.21 -0.03 -25.84
CA GLU A 190 -6.61 -0.66 -24.66
C GLU A 190 -7.64 -1.00 -23.58
N VAL A 191 -8.91 -0.62 -23.76
CA VAL A 191 -9.97 -0.80 -22.75
C VAL A 191 -10.02 -2.22 -22.18
N ASP A 192 -9.90 -3.25 -23.03
CA ASP A 192 -9.85 -4.65 -22.60
C ASP A 192 -8.50 -5.07 -21.99
N MET A 193 -7.41 -4.36 -22.33
CA MET A 193 -6.06 -4.61 -21.81
C MET A 193 -5.90 -4.14 -20.36
N PHE A 194 -6.54 -3.04 -19.95
CA PHE A 194 -6.49 -2.56 -18.56
C PHE A 194 -6.97 -3.62 -17.57
N VAL A 195 -8.14 -4.20 -17.83
CA VAL A 195 -8.71 -5.25 -16.96
C VAL A 195 -7.97 -6.58 -17.11
N ALA A 196 -7.53 -6.93 -18.33
CA ALA A 196 -6.75 -8.16 -18.54
C ALA A 196 -5.45 -8.14 -17.72
N GLN A 197 -4.72 -7.02 -17.77
CA GLN A 197 -3.48 -6.85 -17.00
C GLN A 197 -3.74 -6.95 -15.49
N ALA A 198 -4.77 -6.27 -14.97
CA ALA A 198 -5.11 -6.33 -13.55
C ALA A 198 -5.48 -7.75 -13.09
N VAL A 199 -6.33 -8.45 -13.86
CA VAL A 199 -6.74 -9.83 -13.55
C VAL A 199 -5.54 -10.77 -13.54
N LEU A 200 -4.68 -10.72 -14.55
CA LEU A 200 -3.49 -11.56 -14.63
C LEU A 200 -2.53 -11.32 -13.46
N GLN A 201 -2.34 -10.07 -13.06
CA GLN A 201 -1.50 -9.73 -11.91
C GLN A 201 -2.12 -10.21 -10.58
N PHE A 202 -3.43 -10.04 -10.36
CA PHE A 202 -4.09 -10.58 -9.17
C PHE A 202 -3.95 -12.11 -9.09
N LEU A 203 -4.07 -12.80 -10.22
CA LEU A 203 -3.85 -14.24 -10.29
C LEU A 203 -2.40 -14.62 -9.97
N CYS A 204 -1.40 -13.84 -10.40
CA CYS A 204 0.00 -14.03 -10.02
C CYS A 204 0.23 -13.89 -8.51
N LEU A 205 -0.58 -13.08 -7.82
CA LEU A 205 -0.58 -12.94 -6.36
C LEU A 205 -1.47 -13.98 -5.64
N LYS A 206 -1.94 -15.02 -6.36
CA LYS A 206 -2.89 -16.03 -5.87
C LYS A 206 -4.23 -15.47 -5.38
N ASN A 207 -4.58 -14.24 -5.74
CA ASN A 207 -5.82 -13.59 -5.32
C ASN A 207 -6.94 -13.79 -6.35
N LYS A 208 -7.49 -15.01 -6.42
CA LYS A 208 -8.60 -15.35 -7.32
C LYS A 208 -9.86 -14.52 -7.07
N SER A 209 -10.14 -14.22 -5.81
CA SER A 209 -11.35 -13.51 -5.40
C SER A 209 -11.37 -12.09 -5.97
N SER A 210 -10.31 -11.30 -5.73
CA SER A 210 -10.22 -9.94 -6.27
C SER A 210 -10.09 -9.94 -7.79
N ALA A 211 -9.42 -10.95 -8.40
CA ALA A 211 -9.37 -11.12 -9.85
C ALA A 211 -10.77 -11.28 -10.49
N LEU A 212 -11.66 -12.06 -9.87
CA LEU A 212 -13.03 -12.23 -10.36
C LEU A 212 -13.86 -10.95 -10.18
N VAL A 213 -13.76 -10.32 -9.00
CA VAL A 213 -14.49 -9.09 -8.69
C VAL A 213 -14.07 -7.97 -9.63
N VAL A 214 -12.76 -7.74 -9.81
CA VAL A 214 -12.27 -6.67 -10.69
C VAL A 214 -12.74 -6.86 -12.13
N PHE A 215 -12.71 -8.10 -12.65
CA PHE A 215 -13.17 -8.41 -13.99
C PHE A 215 -14.67 -8.10 -14.16
N THR A 216 -15.47 -8.59 -13.22
CA THR A 216 -16.93 -8.47 -13.27
C THR A 216 -17.36 -7.01 -13.12
N THR A 217 -16.84 -6.31 -12.13
CA THR A 217 -17.15 -4.89 -11.90
C THR A 217 -16.71 -4.02 -13.07
N TYR A 218 -15.49 -4.22 -13.59
CA TYR A 218 -14.98 -3.41 -14.70
C TYR A 218 -15.81 -3.59 -15.97
N THR A 219 -16.07 -4.85 -16.37
CA THR A 219 -16.84 -5.14 -17.59
C THR A 219 -18.30 -4.70 -17.50
N GLN A 220 -18.88 -4.65 -16.29
CA GLN A 220 -20.24 -4.14 -16.09
C GLN A 220 -20.33 -2.62 -16.08
N LYS A 221 -19.31 -1.93 -15.56
CA LYS A 221 -19.33 -0.47 -15.35
C LYS A 221 -18.66 0.32 -16.48
N HIS A 222 -17.77 -0.28 -17.26
CA HIS A 222 -17.03 0.45 -18.29
C HIS A 222 -17.94 0.86 -19.46
N PRO A 223 -18.01 2.16 -19.85
CA PRO A 223 -18.98 2.65 -20.83
C PRO A 223 -18.78 2.11 -22.25
N SER A 224 -17.54 1.74 -22.60
CA SER A 224 -17.19 1.20 -23.92
C SER A 224 -17.29 -0.33 -24.04
N ILE A 225 -17.73 -1.03 -22.98
CA ILE A 225 -17.89 -2.48 -22.98
C ILE A 225 -19.38 -2.82 -23.01
N GLU A 226 -19.79 -3.56 -24.04
CA GLU A 226 -21.14 -4.08 -24.13
C GLU A 226 -21.36 -5.23 -23.13
N ARG A 227 -22.62 -5.48 -22.75
CA ARG A 227 -22.95 -6.58 -21.83
C ARG A 227 -22.48 -7.91 -22.40
N GLY A 228 -21.79 -8.66 -21.56
CA GLY A 228 -21.40 -10.05 -21.79
C GLY A 228 -21.27 -10.78 -20.45
N PRO A 229 -20.68 -11.98 -20.44
CA PRO A 229 -20.20 -12.75 -21.59
C PRO A 229 -21.33 -13.41 -22.43
N PRO A 230 -21.08 -13.75 -23.72
CA PRO A 230 -19.84 -13.51 -24.46
C PRO A 230 -19.68 -12.04 -24.83
N PHE A 231 -18.43 -11.56 -24.83
CA PHE A 231 -18.06 -10.21 -25.21
C PHE A 231 -17.67 -10.15 -26.69
N VAL A 232 -17.74 -8.96 -27.30
CA VAL A 232 -17.23 -8.73 -28.66
C VAL A 232 -15.70 -8.85 -28.69
N GLN A 233 -15.02 -8.40 -27.63
CA GLN A 233 -13.57 -8.41 -27.51
C GLN A 233 -13.06 -9.83 -27.17
N PRO A 234 -12.22 -10.45 -28.02
CA PRO A 234 -11.69 -11.78 -27.76
C PRO A 234 -10.87 -11.87 -26.47
N LEU A 235 -10.13 -10.81 -26.12
CA LEU A 235 -9.33 -10.79 -24.89
C LEU A 235 -10.20 -10.87 -23.62
N LEU A 236 -11.35 -10.21 -23.60
CA LEU A 236 -12.27 -10.30 -22.46
C LEU A 236 -12.85 -11.72 -22.31
N ASN A 237 -13.17 -12.38 -23.43
CA ASN A 237 -13.60 -13.78 -23.42
C ASN A 237 -12.49 -14.70 -22.92
N PHE A 238 -11.25 -14.48 -23.35
CA PHE A 238 -10.09 -15.20 -22.81
C PHE A 238 -10.00 -15.06 -21.29
N ILE A 239 -10.05 -13.84 -20.77
CA ILE A 239 -9.95 -13.59 -19.33
C ILE A 239 -11.12 -14.23 -18.56
N TRP A 240 -12.34 -14.15 -19.09
CA TRP A 240 -13.50 -14.83 -18.51
C TRP A 240 -13.29 -16.35 -18.41
N PHE A 241 -12.90 -17.00 -19.51
CA PHE A 241 -12.65 -18.44 -19.52
C PHE A 241 -11.43 -18.83 -18.66
N LEU A 242 -10.40 -17.98 -18.61
CA LEU A 242 -9.23 -18.17 -17.75
C LEU A 242 -9.65 -18.21 -16.28
N LEU A 243 -10.49 -17.26 -15.84
CA LEU A 243 -11.01 -17.24 -14.47
C LEU A 243 -11.79 -18.53 -14.14
N LEU A 244 -12.64 -18.99 -15.06
CA LEU A 244 -13.37 -20.27 -14.90
C LEU A 244 -12.43 -21.49 -14.85
N ALA A 245 -11.38 -21.51 -15.67
CA ALA A 245 -10.40 -22.59 -15.70
C ALA A 245 -9.55 -22.64 -14.43
N VAL A 246 -9.13 -21.48 -13.92
CA VAL A 246 -8.36 -21.35 -12.68
C VAL A 246 -9.19 -21.70 -11.44
N ASP A 247 -10.47 -21.32 -11.41
CA ASP A 247 -11.37 -21.72 -10.33
C ASP A 247 -11.62 -23.23 -10.33
N GLY A 248 -11.90 -23.80 -11.51
CA GLY A 248 -12.15 -25.23 -11.68
C GLY A 248 -10.91 -26.14 -11.72
N GLY A 249 -9.69 -25.59 -11.64
CA GLY A 249 -8.44 -26.39 -11.69
C GLY A 249 -8.22 -27.14 -13.02
N LYS A 250 -8.75 -26.64 -14.13
CA LYS A 250 -8.77 -27.34 -15.43
C LYS A 250 -7.55 -26.98 -16.30
N LEU A 251 -6.42 -27.65 -16.07
CA LEU A 251 -5.17 -27.41 -16.83
C LEU A 251 -5.35 -27.55 -18.35
N THR A 252 -6.05 -28.58 -18.82
CA THR A 252 -6.26 -28.79 -20.26
C THR A 252 -7.00 -27.63 -20.92
N VAL A 253 -7.99 -27.06 -20.21
CA VAL A 253 -8.71 -25.86 -20.67
C VAL A 253 -7.79 -24.65 -20.69
N PHE A 254 -7.01 -24.44 -19.63
CA PHE A 254 -6.01 -23.36 -19.58
C PHE A 254 -5.05 -23.41 -20.77
N THR A 255 -4.45 -24.56 -21.07
CA THR A 255 -3.51 -24.73 -22.19
C THR A 255 -4.15 -24.38 -23.52
N VAL A 256 -5.35 -24.92 -23.81
CA VAL A 256 -6.07 -24.63 -25.06
C VAL A 256 -6.42 -23.15 -25.17
N LEU A 257 -6.85 -22.50 -24.08
CA LEU A 257 -7.13 -21.06 -24.08
C LEU A 257 -5.89 -20.25 -24.43
N CYS A 258 -4.74 -20.55 -23.82
CA CYS A 258 -3.48 -19.86 -24.10
C CYS A 258 -3.06 -20.01 -25.56
N GLU A 259 -3.27 -21.17 -26.19
CA GLU A 259 -2.95 -21.41 -27.60
C GLU A 259 -3.90 -20.68 -28.56
N GLN A 260 -5.21 -20.78 -28.34
CA GLN A 260 -6.21 -20.22 -29.25
C GLN A 260 -6.26 -18.69 -29.24
N TYR A 261 -5.97 -18.07 -28.08
CA TYR A 261 -6.02 -16.61 -27.92
C TYR A 261 -4.67 -15.91 -28.11
N GLN A 262 -3.65 -16.60 -28.64
CA GLN A 262 -2.33 -16.01 -28.91
C GLN A 262 -2.35 -14.64 -29.62
N PRO A 263 -3.19 -14.40 -30.66
CA PRO A 263 -3.25 -13.08 -31.30
C PRO A 263 -3.66 -11.96 -30.35
N SER A 264 -4.54 -12.23 -29.38
CA SER A 264 -4.94 -11.27 -28.36
C SER A 264 -3.88 -11.13 -27.27
N LEU A 265 -3.22 -12.23 -26.90
CA LEU A 265 -2.20 -12.23 -25.84
C LEU A 265 -0.91 -11.51 -26.26
N LYS A 266 -0.55 -11.53 -27.54
CA LYS A 266 0.64 -10.85 -28.06
C LYS A 266 0.53 -9.31 -28.07
N ARG A 267 -0.63 -8.75 -27.72
CA ARG A 267 -0.82 -7.29 -27.60
C ARG A 267 -0.04 -6.69 -26.43
N ASP A 268 0.19 -7.46 -25.38
CA ASP A 268 1.07 -7.10 -24.26
C ASP A 268 2.11 -8.21 -24.07
N PRO A 269 3.41 -7.92 -24.25
CA PRO A 269 4.48 -8.92 -24.08
C PRO A 269 4.46 -9.63 -22.72
N MET A 270 4.00 -8.95 -21.66
CA MET A 270 3.99 -9.47 -20.29
C MET A 270 2.89 -10.50 -20.05
N TYR A 271 1.86 -10.59 -20.89
CA TYR A 271 0.75 -11.53 -20.65
C TYR A 271 1.20 -12.99 -20.65
N ASN A 272 2.13 -13.37 -21.54
CA ASN A 272 2.63 -14.73 -21.55
C ASN A 272 3.45 -15.04 -20.29
N GLU A 273 4.21 -14.08 -19.77
CA GLU A 273 4.97 -14.22 -18.53
C GLU A 273 4.03 -14.38 -17.31
N TYR A 274 2.96 -13.57 -17.24
CA TYR A 274 1.93 -13.76 -16.22
C TYR A 274 1.25 -15.13 -16.33
N LEU A 275 0.93 -15.56 -17.55
CA LEU A 275 0.27 -16.85 -17.78
C LEU A 275 1.17 -18.03 -17.42
N ASP A 276 2.46 -17.96 -17.72
CA ASP A 276 3.40 -19.00 -17.29
C ASP A 276 3.50 -19.06 -15.76
N ARG A 277 3.46 -17.91 -15.08
CA ARG A 277 3.38 -17.87 -13.61
C ARG A 277 2.08 -18.44 -13.08
N ILE A 278 0.94 -18.09 -13.67
CA ILE A 278 -0.39 -18.63 -13.32
C ILE A 278 -0.39 -20.16 -13.53
N GLY A 279 0.20 -20.64 -14.61
CA GLY A 279 0.44 -22.05 -14.94
C GLY A 279 1.13 -22.80 -13.80
N GLN A 280 2.24 -22.25 -13.32
CA GLN A 280 2.98 -22.80 -12.17
C GLN A 280 2.16 -22.78 -10.89
N LEU A 281 1.52 -21.65 -10.58
CA LEU A 281 0.86 -21.42 -9.29
C LEU A 281 -0.42 -22.22 -9.10
N PHE A 282 -1.22 -22.41 -10.14
CA PHE A 282 -2.54 -23.04 -10.04
C PHE A 282 -2.61 -24.45 -10.63
N PHE A 283 -1.69 -24.80 -11.52
CA PHE A 283 -1.73 -26.10 -12.20
C PHE A 283 -0.42 -26.91 -12.07
N GLY A 284 0.61 -26.35 -11.42
CA GLY A 284 1.88 -27.06 -11.20
C GLY A 284 2.69 -27.31 -12.46
N VAL A 285 2.45 -26.56 -13.54
CA VAL A 285 3.22 -26.68 -14.78
C VAL A 285 4.67 -26.24 -14.51
N PRO A 286 5.69 -27.00 -14.96
CA PRO A 286 7.08 -26.60 -14.79
C PRO A 286 7.34 -25.27 -15.52
N PRO A 287 8.27 -24.42 -15.02
CA PRO A 287 8.64 -23.19 -15.71
C PRO A 287 9.11 -23.51 -17.13
N LYS A 288 8.58 -22.81 -18.14
CA LYS A 288 9.08 -22.96 -19.51
C LYS A 288 10.52 -22.48 -19.54
N GLN A 289 11.46 -23.42 -19.71
CA GLN A 289 12.86 -23.09 -19.96
C GLN A 289 13.04 -22.63 -21.40
N THR A 290 12.59 -21.42 -21.75
CA THR A 290 13.09 -20.65 -22.91
C THR A 290 12.38 -19.30 -22.99
N SER A 291 13.09 -18.24 -22.63
CA SER A 291 13.36 -17.06 -23.45
C SER A 291 14.34 -16.18 -22.68
N SER A 292 15.08 -15.31 -23.38
CA SER A 292 16.14 -14.44 -22.85
C SER A 292 15.67 -13.40 -21.80
N TYR A 293 14.45 -13.54 -21.30
CA TYR A 293 13.78 -12.73 -20.28
C TYR A 293 13.68 -13.40 -18.91
N GLY A 294 14.37 -14.53 -18.68
CA GLY A 294 14.39 -15.22 -17.38
C GLY A 294 14.86 -14.37 -16.19
N GLY A 295 15.72 -13.35 -16.44
CA GLY A 295 16.05 -12.32 -15.44
C GLY A 295 14.91 -11.32 -15.22
N LEU A 296 14.10 -11.07 -16.25
CA LEU A 296 12.95 -10.16 -16.23
C LEU A 296 11.77 -10.74 -15.43
N LEU A 297 11.65 -12.07 -15.30
CA LEU A 297 10.69 -12.72 -14.39
C LEU A 297 11.04 -12.55 -12.90
N GLY A 298 12.34 -12.58 -12.57
CA GLY A 298 12.84 -12.19 -11.25
C GLY A 298 12.56 -10.71 -10.99
N ASN A 299 12.81 -9.86 -11.98
CA ASN A 299 12.45 -8.45 -11.93
C ASN A 299 10.94 -8.22 -11.97
N LEU A 300 10.11 -9.13 -12.49
CA LEU A 300 8.64 -9.00 -12.49
C LEU A 300 8.08 -9.31 -11.11
N LEU A 301 8.61 -10.34 -10.45
CA LEU A 301 8.31 -10.57 -9.04
C LEU A 301 8.76 -9.37 -8.23
N ASN A 302 10.01 -8.93 -8.37
CA ASN A 302 10.49 -7.73 -7.68
C ASN A 302 9.66 -6.48 -8.05
N SER A 303 9.27 -6.26 -9.30
CA SER A 303 8.47 -5.10 -9.73
C SER A 303 7.04 -5.17 -9.19
N LEU A 304 6.40 -6.34 -9.21
CA LEU A 304 5.15 -6.58 -8.48
C LEU A 304 5.32 -6.52 -6.95
N MET A 305 6.55 -6.43 -6.42
CA MET A 305 6.85 -6.30 -4.98
C MET A 305 7.43 -4.93 -4.58
N VAL A 306 8.00 -4.16 -5.51
CA VAL A 306 8.96 -3.04 -5.29
C VAL A 306 8.65 -1.84 -6.20
N ALA A 307 7.51 -1.78 -6.90
CA ALA A 307 7.16 -0.67 -7.81
C ALA A 307 7.01 0.73 -7.16
N GLY A 308 7.61 0.99 -5.99
CA GLY A 308 7.71 2.31 -5.35
C GLY A 308 9.12 2.85 -5.15
N GLU A 309 10.20 2.19 -5.63
CA GLU A 309 11.57 2.70 -5.51
C GLU A 309 12.40 2.39 -6.78
N GLU A 310 12.30 3.21 -7.84
CA GLU A 310 13.36 3.35 -8.88
C GLU A 310 13.34 4.78 -9.46
N ASP A 311 14.27 5.62 -9.00
CA ASP A 311 15.20 6.39 -9.85
C ASP A 311 16.16 7.17 -8.93
N ASP A 312 17.41 6.68 -8.81
CA ASP A 312 18.63 7.47 -8.57
C ASP A 312 19.80 6.48 -8.37
N THR A 313 20.24 5.87 -9.47
CA THR A 313 21.62 5.42 -9.59
C THR A 313 22.20 6.07 -10.84
N GLU A 314 22.75 7.27 -10.65
CA GLU A 314 23.69 7.86 -11.60
C GLU A 314 24.90 6.91 -11.72
N ASP A 315 25.08 6.34 -12.91
CA ASP A 315 26.30 5.68 -13.34
C ASP A 315 27.45 6.72 -13.43
N GLY A 316 28.10 6.97 -12.30
CA GLY A 316 29.38 7.67 -12.21
C GLY A 316 30.55 6.70 -12.25
N GLN A 317 30.82 6.06 -13.40
CA GLN A 317 32.11 5.43 -13.64
C GLN A 317 33.08 6.49 -14.19
N GLU A 318 33.82 7.14 -13.29
CA GLU A 318 35.04 7.87 -13.62
C GLU A 318 36.12 6.88 -14.11
N ASP A 319 36.30 6.84 -15.42
CA ASP A 319 37.39 6.15 -16.09
C ASP A 319 38.69 6.94 -15.84
N SER A 320 39.45 6.54 -14.81
CA SER A 320 40.78 7.09 -14.52
C SER A 320 41.86 6.10 -14.95
N SER A 321 42.27 6.21 -16.20
CA SER A 321 43.47 5.56 -16.73
C SER A 321 44.73 6.21 -16.14
N PRO A 322 45.68 5.46 -15.58
CA PRO A 322 47.00 6.00 -15.25
C PRO A 322 47.82 6.13 -16.53
N ILE A 323 48.30 7.34 -16.78
CA ILE A 323 49.35 7.65 -17.77
C ILE A 323 50.66 7.03 -17.26
N GLU A 324 51.26 6.12 -18.02
CA GLU A 324 52.71 5.83 -17.94
C GLU A 324 53.40 6.38 -19.20
N LEU A 325 54.49 7.09 -18.95
CA LEU A 325 55.38 7.74 -19.89
C LEU A 325 56.42 6.72 -20.40
N ASP A 326 56.47 6.49 -21.71
CA ASP A 326 57.65 6.62 -22.60
C ASP A 326 57.28 6.21 -24.04
#